data_AF-A0A2N5TAB0-F1
#
_entry.id   AF-A0A2N5TAB0-F1
#
_cell.length_a   1.000
_cell.length_b   1.000
_cell.length_c   1.000
_cell.angle_alpha   90.00
_cell.angle_beta   90.00
_cell.angle_gamma   90.00
#
_symmetry.space_group_name_H-M   'P 1'
#
loop_
_entity.id
_entity.type
_entity.pdbx_description
1 polymer ?
#
loop_
_entity_poly.entity_id
_entity_poly.type
_entity_poly.pdbx_seq_one_letter_code
_entity_poly.pdbx_strand_id
1 'polypeptide(L)'
;MSEITKLKDKLTKLSIPKLDESNYLLWSSHMRAYLQSKDLWKYVSGNAPTIAKKKKLEAANILISHLGKVTFDVIITIANEDKPQVIWAAIVKRFASKSINNKAKIWLKFMQYKYNGDLPKYLKDCHKMIKEILVVQLGMQDDVISMSILAKLSKDYWKVVDNIIMNESIIFFPSP
;
A
#
# COMPACT_ATOMS: atom_id res chain seq x y z
N MET A 1 21.02 26.22 6.10
CA MET A 1 19.78 25.44 6.33
C MET A 1 19.32 25.74 7.75
N SER A 2 18.14 26.35 7.94
CA SER A 2 17.68 26.87 9.25
C SER A 2 17.23 25.76 10.22
N GLU A 3 17.23 26.04 11.53
CA GLU A 3 16.75 25.10 12.56
C GLU A 3 15.29 24.68 12.36
N ILE A 4 14.45 25.60 11.88
CA ILE A 4 13.05 25.32 11.54
C ILE A 4 12.96 24.27 10.42
N THR A 5 13.84 24.31 9.43
CA THR A 5 13.91 23.28 8.38
C THR A 5 14.30 21.92 8.95
N LYS A 6 15.26 21.87 9.88
CA LYS A 6 15.68 20.61 10.54
C LYS A 6 14.57 20.02 11.42
N LEU A 7 13.82 20.86 12.13
CA LEU A 7 12.70 20.44 12.97
C LEU A 7 11.53 19.92 12.15
N LYS A 8 11.16 20.61 11.06
CA LYS A 8 10.15 20.13 10.12
C LYS A 8 10.55 18.79 9.53
N ASP A 9 11.79 18.65 9.07
CA ASP A 9 12.31 17.40 8.50
C ASP A 9 12.28 16.22 9.49
N LYS A 10 12.63 16.48 10.76
CA LYS A 10 12.54 15.49 11.84
C LYS A 10 11.10 15.07 12.11
N LEU A 11 10.14 16.01 12.07
CA LEU A 11 8.73 15.74 12.28
C LEU A 11 8.12 14.93 11.11
N THR A 12 8.48 15.27 9.86
CA THR A 12 8.03 14.51 8.68
C THR A 12 8.57 13.08 8.72
N LYS A 13 9.84 12.89 9.12
CA LYS A 13 10.45 11.57 9.30
C LYS A 13 9.74 10.74 10.38
N LEU A 14 9.36 11.35 11.50
CA LEU A 14 8.63 10.66 12.57
C LEU A 14 7.19 10.29 12.19
N SER A 15 6.60 10.96 11.21
CA SER A 15 5.22 10.72 10.77
C SER A 15 5.07 9.56 9.78
N ILE A 16 6.16 9.05 9.19
CA ILE A 16 6.09 7.90 8.28
C ILE A 16 6.11 6.61 9.12
N PRO A 17 5.05 5.78 9.10
CA PRO A 17 5.05 4.54 9.86
C PRO A 17 6.12 3.57 9.35
N LYS A 18 6.47 2.57 10.17
CA LYS A 18 7.30 1.46 9.70
C LYS A 18 6.50 0.62 8.69
N LEU A 19 7.13 0.24 7.58
CA LEU A 19 6.51 -0.60 6.55
C LEU A 19 6.24 -2.00 7.09
N ASP A 20 4.98 -2.40 7.01
CA ASP A 20 4.50 -3.73 7.34
C ASP A 20 3.52 -4.26 6.27
N GLU A 21 2.95 -5.43 6.53
CA GLU A 21 2.04 -6.15 5.63
C GLU A 21 0.69 -5.45 5.40
N SER A 22 0.39 -4.39 6.15
CA SER A 22 -0.93 -3.75 6.20
C SER A 22 -0.94 -2.32 5.67
N ASN A 23 0.22 -1.69 5.47
CA ASN A 23 0.30 -0.25 5.27
C ASN A 23 1.04 0.19 3.99
N TYR A 24 1.46 -0.73 3.13
CA TYR A 24 2.27 -0.44 1.94
C TYR A 24 1.77 0.73 1.08
N LEU A 25 0.47 0.84 0.78
CA LEU A 25 -0.05 1.91 -0.10
C LEU A 25 0.14 3.30 0.49
N LEU A 26 -0.22 3.46 1.77
CA LEU A 26 -0.05 4.71 2.48
C LEU A 26 1.45 5.01 2.68
N TRP A 27 2.19 3.99 3.11
CA TRP A 27 3.63 4.07 3.33
C TRP A 27 4.39 4.49 2.08
N SER A 28 4.14 3.84 0.94
CA SER A 28 4.84 4.10 -0.32
C SER A 28 4.55 5.51 -0.84
N SER A 29 3.32 5.98 -0.66
CA SER A 29 2.92 7.35 -1.01
C SER A 29 3.67 8.38 -0.15
N HIS A 30 3.67 8.22 1.18
CA HIS A 30 4.41 9.11 2.09
C HIS A 30 5.92 9.06 1.86
N MET A 31 6.47 7.86 1.68
CA MET A 31 7.90 7.66 1.44
C MET A 31 8.34 8.32 0.14
N ARG A 32 7.56 8.17 -0.94
CA ARG A 32 7.83 8.83 -2.21
C ARG A 32 7.81 10.35 -2.06
N ALA A 33 6.77 10.91 -1.43
CA ALA A 33 6.67 12.34 -1.21
C ALA A 33 7.85 12.89 -0.38
N TYR A 34 8.27 12.16 0.67
CA TYR A 34 9.40 12.53 1.50
C TYR A 34 10.75 12.46 0.77
N LEU A 35 10.95 11.45 -0.07
CA LEU A 35 12.15 11.38 -0.90
C LEU A 35 12.17 12.46 -1.98
N GLN A 36 11.01 12.85 -2.53
CA GLN A 36 10.90 13.94 -3.50
C GLN A 36 11.23 15.29 -2.85
N SER A 37 10.74 15.57 -1.64
CA SER A 37 11.04 16.82 -0.94
C SER A 37 12.53 16.99 -0.60
N LYS A 38 13.28 15.88 -0.57
CA LYS A 38 14.74 15.85 -0.36
C LYS A 38 15.57 15.75 -1.65
N ASP A 39 14.94 15.77 -2.82
CA ASP A 39 15.59 15.51 -4.12
C ASP A 39 16.34 14.16 -4.16
N LEU A 40 15.80 13.16 -3.45
CA LEU A 40 16.35 11.81 -3.35
C LEU A 40 15.64 10.78 -4.21
N TRP A 41 14.40 11.04 -4.64
CA TRP A 41 13.59 10.08 -5.39
C TRP A 41 14.27 9.55 -6.66
N LYS A 42 15.03 10.39 -7.38
CA LYS A 42 15.77 10.00 -8.59
C LYS A 42 16.76 8.84 -8.38
N TYR A 43 17.34 8.72 -7.18
CA TYR A 43 18.27 7.63 -6.83
C TYR A 43 17.53 6.31 -6.55
N VAL A 44 16.24 6.41 -6.27
CA VAL A 44 15.35 5.27 -6.00
C VAL A 44 14.67 4.79 -7.28
N SER A 45 14.25 5.73 -8.13
CA SER A 45 13.55 5.44 -9.39
C SER A 45 14.48 5.00 -10.54
N GLY A 46 15.80 4.97 -10.33
CA GLY A 46 16.77 4.59 -11.36
C GLY A 46 17.16 5.68 -12.35
N ASN A 47 16.77 6.94 -12.11
CA ASN A 47 16.98 8.08 -13.02
C ASN A 47 18.21 8.93 -12.63
N ALA A 48 19.08 8.43 -11.76
CA ALA A 48 20.15 9.23 -11.16
C ALA A 48 21.53 8.98 -11.79
N PRO A 49 22.40 10.01 -11.86
CA PRO A 49 23.77 9.86 -12.29
C PRO A 49 24.59 9.00 -11.32
N THR A 50 25.52 8.21 -11.87
CA THR A 50 26.28 7.17 -11.14
C THR A 50 27.12 7.72 -9.99
N ILE A 51 27.59 8.96 -10.12
CA ILE A 51 28.63 9.61 -9.28
C ILE A 51 28.15 10.10 -7.91
N ALA A 52 26.85 10.06 -7.62
CA ALA A 52 26.27 10.64 -6.40
C ALA A 52 26.25 9.67 -5.19
N LYS A 53 27.41 9.09 -4.82
CA LYS A 53 27.52 8.04 -3.78
C LYS A 53 26.87 8.42 -2.44
N LYS A 54 27.13 9.63 -1.94
CA LYS A 54 26.57 10.12 -0.66
C LYS A 54 25.03 10.18 -0.68
N LYS A 55 24.44 10.64 -1.79
CA LYS A 55 22.99 10.76 -1.95
C LYS A 55 22.30 9.40 -2.12
N LYS A 56 22.95 8.46 -2.80
CA LYS A 56 22.49 7.05 -2.87
C LYS A 56 22.42 6.42 -1.48
N LEU A 57 23.49 6.59 -0.68
CA LEU A 57 23.53 6.07 0.69
C LEU A 57 22.49 6.75 1.59
N GLU A 58 22.29 8.06 1.45
CA GLU A 58 21.23 8.80 2.17
C GLU A 58 19.84 8.22 1.86
N ALA A 59 19.53 7.99 0.58
CA ALA A 59 18.26 7.39 0.17
C ALA A 59 18.09 5.96 0.71
N ALA A 60 19.14 5.13 0.64
CA ALA A 60 19.12 3.76 1.16
C ALA A 60 18.86 3.72 2.67
N ASN A 61 19.58 4.54 3.43
CA ASN A 61 19.41 4.65 4.88
C ASN A 61 18.00 5.11 5.27
N ILE A 62 17.41 6.04 4.52
CA ILE A 62 16.03 6.47 4.75
C ILE A 62 15.08 5.30 4.54
N LEU A 63 15.18 4.57 3.42
CA LEU A 63 14.33 3.40 3.13
C LEU A 63 14.45 2.36 4.25
N ILE A 64 15.68 1.94 4.55
CA ILE A 64 16.01 0.95 5.60
C ILE A 64 15.42 1.36 6.95
N SER A 65 15.62 2.62 7.35
CA SER A 65 15.16 3.14 8.64
C SER A 65 13.64 3.18 8.79
N HIS A 66 12.87 2.95 7.72
CA HIS A 66 11.41 2.88 7.75
C HIS A 66 10.86 1.49 7.42
N LEU A 67 11.70 0.45 7.38
CA LEU A 67 11.23 -0.93 7.34
C LEU A 67 10.88 -1.41 8.75
N GLY A 68 9.75 -2.10 8.89
CA GLY A 68 9.48 -2.93 10.07
C GLY A 68 10.44 -4.12 10.11
N LYS A 69 10.65 -4.70 11.30
CA LYS A 69 11.67 -5.75 11.52
C LYS A 69 11.57 -6.91 10.51
N VAL A 70 10.39 -7.52 10.38
CA VAL A 70 10.16 -8.63 9.45
C VAL A 70 10.41 -8.22 8.00
N THR A 71 9.97 -7.02 7.61
CA THR A 71 10.19 -6.50 6.27
C THR A 71 11.67 -6.26 6.00
N PHE A 72 12.41 -5.74 6.99
CA PHE A 72 13.85 -5.53 6.91
C PHE A 72 14.56 -6.85 6.62
N ASP A 73 14.30 -7.89 7.41
CA ASP A 73 14.97 -9.20 7.30
C ASP A 73 14.74 -9.85 5.92
N VAL A 74 13.59 -9.59 5.29
CA VAL A 74 13.25 -10.16 3.98
C VAL A 74 13.81 -9.33 2.81
N ILE A 75 13.87 -8.00 2.96
CA ILE A 75 14.18 -7.08 1.87
C ILE A 75 15.68 -6.75 1.81
N ILE A 76 16.34 -6.64 2.96
CA ILE A 76 17.72 -6.15 3.06
C ILE A 76 18.70 -7.32 3.06
N THR A 77 19.77 -7.15 2.29
CA THR A 77 20.89 -8.07 2.19
C THR A 77 22.17 -7.27 2.17
N ILE A 78 23.29 -7.90 2.54
CA ILE A 78 24.63 -7.27 2.46
C ILE A 78 24.91 -6.74 1.03
N ALA A 79 24.38 -7.41 0.00
CA ALA A 79 24.58 -7.03 -1.39
C ALA A 79 23.74 -5.84 -1.87
N ASN A 80 22.69 -5.42 -1.13
CA ASN A 80 21.76 -4.37 -1.57
C ASN A 80 21.59 -3.19 -0.59
N GLU A 81 22.16 -3.26 0.61
CA GLU A 81 21.95 -2.26 1.68
C GLU A 81 22.40 -0.84 1.31
N ASP A 82 23.29 -0.69 0.33
CA ASP A 82 23.77 0.59 -0.21
C ASP A 82 23.13 0.97 -1.57
N LYS A 83 22.19 0.14 -2.07
CA LYS A 83 21.57 0.27 -3.39
C LYS A 83 20.09 0.64 -3.26
N PRO A 84 19.75 1.94 -3.15
CA PRO A 84 18.38 2.38 -2.90
C PRO A 84 17.37 1.91 -3.96
N GLN A 85 17.79 1.88 -5.23
CA GLN A 85 16.96 1.36 -6.33
C GLN A 85 16.63 -0.13 -6.16
N VAL A 86 17.61 -0.93 -5.73
CA VAL A 86 17.42 -2.38 -5.52
C VAL A 86 16.51 -2.62 -4.32
N ILE A 87 16.70 -1.86 -3.23
CA ILE A 87 15.83 -1.92 -2.05
C ILE A 87 14.38 -1.58 -2.44
N TRP A 88 14.16 -0.48 -3.16
CA TRP A 88 12.83 -0.09 -3.59
C TRP A 88 12.18 -1.10 -4.53
N ALA A 89 12.94 -1.63 -5.48
CA ALA A 89 12.46 -2.69 -6.37
C ALA A 89 12.05 -3.95 -5.59
N ALA A 90 12.81 -4.34 -4.57
CA ALA A 90 12.47 -5.46 -3.70
C ALA A 90 11.19 -5.20 -2.89
N ILE A 91 11.01 -3.99 -2.36
CA ILE A 91 9.79 -3.57 -1.67
C ILE A 91 8.59 -3.67 -2.63
N VAL A 92 8.68 -3.05 -3.81
CA VAL A 92 7.62 -3.09 -4.83
C VAL A 92 7.32 -4.53 -5.26
N LYS A 93 8.35 -5.36 -5.45
CA LYS A 93 8.18 -6.79 -5.79
C LYS A 93 7.41 -7.53 -4.70
N ARG A 94 7.65 -7.25 -3.43
CA ARG A 94 6.97 -7.91 -2.32
C ARG A 94 5.51 -7.47 -2.19
N PHE A 95 5.25 -6.17 -2.25
CA PHE A 95 3.94 -5.63 -1.85
C PHE A 95 3.03 -5.23 -3.02
N ALA A 96 3.59 -4.96 -4.20
CA ALA A 96 2.85 -4.47 -5.37
C ALA A 96 3.14 -5.27 -6.65
N SER A 97 3.81 -6.42 -6.56
CA SER A 97 3.97 -7.26 -7.75
C SER A 97 2.61 -7.80 -8.21
N LYS A 98 2.48 -7.94 -9.53
CA LYS A 98 1.35 -8.62 -10.18
C LYS A 98 1.51 -10.14 -10.17
N SER A 99 2.40 -10.67 -9.32
CA SER A 99 2.62 -12.11 -9.20
C SER A 99 1.37 -12.80 -8.69
N ILE A 100 1.15 -14.06 -9.12
CA ILE A 100 0.00 -14.83 -8.67
C ILE A 100 -0.03 -15.00 -7.15
N ASN A 101 1.14 -15.13 -6.51
CA ASN A 101 1.24 -15.24 -5.06
C ASN A 101 0.77 -13.96 -4.34
N ASN A 102 1.16 -12.78 -4.84
CA ASN A 102 0.73 -11.53 -4.24
C ASN A 102 -0.77 -11.28 -4.49
N LYS A 103 -1.25 -11.57 -5.70
CA LYS A 103 -2.67 -11.57 -6.05
C LYS A 103 -3.49 -12.47 -5.11
N ALA A 104 -3.06 -13.73 -4.93
CA ALA A 104 -3.72 -14.69 -4.05
C ALA A 104 -3.75 -14.22 -2.60
N LYS A 105 -2.63 -13.66 -2.09
CA LYS A 105 -2.57 -13.12 -0.73
C LYS A 105 -3.59 -12.01 -0.49
N ILE A 106 -3.67 -11.03 -1.40
CA ILE A 106 -4.63 -9.92 -1.29
C ILE A 106 -6.07 -10.44 -1.41
N TRP A 107 -6.33 -11.35 -2.34
CA TRP A 107 -7.66 -11.95 -2.52
C TRP A 107 -8.11 -12.76 -1.30
N LEU A 108 -7.23 -13.61 -0.75
CA LEU A 108 -7.54 -14.41 0.43
C LEU A 108 -7.80 -13.51 1.65
N LYS A 109 -6.99 -12.47 1.85
CA LYS A 109 -7.23 -11.45 2.88
C LYS A 109 -8.63 -10.82 2.73
N PHE A 110 -9.00 -10.41 1.52
CA PHE A 110 -10.31 -9.83 1.24
C PHE A 110 -11.46 -10.82 1.50
N MET A 111 -11.32 -12.07 1.05
CA MET A 111 -12.37 -13.08 1.20
C MET A 111 -12.54 -13.58 2.64
N GLN A 112 -11.46 -13.63 3.42
CA GLN A 112 -11.47 -14.06 4.81
C GLN A 112 -11.88 -12.94 5.79
N TYR A 113 -11.90 -11.68 5.34
CA TYR A 113 -12.34 -10.56 6.18
C TYR A 113 -13.83 -10.67 6.51
N LYS A 114 -14.16 -10.58 7.80
CA LYS A 114 -15.52 -10.77 8.32
C LYS A 114 -16.07 -9.47 8.89
N TYR A 115 -17.34 -9.22 8.59
CA TYR A 115 -18.10 -8.18 9.27
C TYR A 115 -18.21 -8.50 10.76
N ASN A 116 -18.00 -7.49 11.62
CA ASN A 116 -17.95 -7.63 13.07
C ASN A 116 -19.04 -6.82 13.80
N GLY A 117 -20.03 -6.29 13.08
CA GLY A 117 -21.08 -5.44 13.66
C GLY A 117 -20.86 -3.93 13.50
N ASP A 118 -19.69 -3.49 13.05
CA ASP A 118 -19.38 -2.06 12.81
C ASP A 118 -19.36 -1.77 11.30
N LEU A 119 -20.50 -1.32 10.75
CA LEU A 119 -20.67 -1.08 9.33
C LEU A 119 -19.75 0.04 8.80
N PRO A 120 -19.64 1.22 9.43
CA PRO A 120 -18.73 2.26 8.99
C PRO A 120 -17.27 1.79 8.90
N LYS A 121 -16.79 1.06 9.92
CA LYS A 121 -15.44 0.50 9.91
C LYS A 121 -15.27 -0.56 8.83
N TYR A 122 -16.24 -1.46 8.69
CA TYR A 122 -16.24 -2.50 7.67
C TYR A 122 -16.12 -1.91 6.27
N LEU A 123 -16.92 -0.90 5.92
CA LEU A 123 -16.88 -0.25 4.61
C LEU A 123 -15.54 0.47 4.37
N LYS A 124 -14.98 1.11 5.40
CA LYS A 124 -13.66 1.73 5.33
C LYS A 124 -12.55 0.70 5.05
N ASP A 125 -12.61 -0.45 5.71
CA ASP A 125 -11.66 -1.55 5.51
C ASP A 125 -11.82 -2.20 4.13
N CYS A 126 -13.06 -2.41 3.66
CA CYS A 126 -13.35 -2.85 2.29
C CYS A 126 -12.76 -1.89 1.26
N HIS A 127 -12.98 -0.58 1.41
CA HIS A 127 -12.42 0.43 0.51
C HIS A 127 -10.89 0.39 0.47
N LYS A 128 -10.24 0.15 1.62
CA LYS A 128 -8.79 -0.06 1.67
C LYS A 128 -8.36 -1.31 0.90
N MET A 129 -9.05 -2.44 1.08
CA MET A 129 -8.74 -3.68 0.36
C MET A 129 -8.99 -3.58 -1.15
N ILE A 130 -10.02 -2.85 -1.59
CA ILE A 130 -10.26 -2.57 -3.02
C ILE A 130 -9.05 -1.85 -3.62
N LYS A 131 -8.48 -0.85 -2.94
CA LYS A 131 -7.25 -0.18 -3.41
C LYS A 131 -6.07 -1.14 -3.52
N GLU A 132 -5.93 -2.09 -2.59
CA GLU A 132 -4.89 -3.13 -2.64
C GLU A 132 -5.11 -4.06 -3.85
N ILE A 133 -6.36 -4.47 -4.13
CA ILE A 133 -6.74 -5.29 -5.29
C ILE A 133 -6.37 -4.59 -6.62
N LEU A 134 -6.67 -3.29 -6.73
CA LEU A 134 -6.35 -2.49 -7.91
C LEU A 134 -4.83 -2.37 -8.14
N VAL A 135 -4.06 -2.20 -7.06
CA VAL A 135 -2.60 -2.06 -7.14
C VAL A 135 -1.93 -3.32 -7.67
N VAL A 136 -2.40 -4.51 -7.26
CA VAL A 136 -1.86 -5.79 -7.77
C VAL A 136 -2.45 -6.20 -9.11
N GLN A 137 -3.40 -5.42 -9.65
CA GLN A 137 -4.14 -5.70 -10.88
C GLN A 137 -4.71 -7.12 -10.87
N LEU A 138 -5.50 -7.42 -9.85
CA LEU A 138 -6.07 -8.75 -9.67
C LEU A 138 -6.88 -9.20 -10.91
N GLY A 139 -7.61 -8.27 -11.54
CA GLY A 139 -8.42 -8.52 -12.72
C GLY A 139 -9.84 -9.01 -12.41
N MET A 140 -10.32 -8.78 -11.18
CA MET A 140 -11.70 -9.08 -10.81
C MET A 140 -12.64 -8.00 -11.33
N GLN A 141 -13.84 -8.41 -11.73
CA GLN A 141 -14.91 -7.49 -12.12
C GLN A 141 -15.51 -6.80 -10.87
N ASP A 142 -15.96 -5.55 -11.07
CA ASP A 142 -16.44 -4.69 -9.98
C ASP A 142 -17.72 -5.21 -9.31
N ASP A 143 -18.57 -5.88 -10.09
CA ASP A 143 -19.78 -6.56 -9.62
C ASP A 143 -19.44 -7.73 -8.69
N VAL A 144 -18.45 -8.56 -9.02
CA VAL A 144 -17.98 -9.67 -8.19
C VAL A 144 -17.41 -9.16 -6.86
N ILE A 145 -16.67 -8.05 -6.90
CA ILE A 145 -16.18 -7.40 -5.67
C ILE A 145 -17.36 -6.88 -4.83
N SER A 146 -18.32 -6.20 -5.45
CA SER A 146 -19.49 -5.63 -4.78
C SER A 146 -20.35 -6.72 -4.12
N MET A 147 -20.70 -7.78 -4.86
CA MET A 147 -21.41 -8.94 -4.33
C MET A 147 -20.64 -9.60 -3.18
N SER A 148 -19.31 -9.69 -3.28
CA SER A 148 -18.47 -10.27 -2.23
C SER A 148 -18.48 -9.44 -0.93
N ILE A 149 -18.67 -8.13 -1.01
CA ILE A 149 -18.81 -7.24 0.15
C ILE A 149 -20.18 -7.46 0.79
N LEU A 150 -21.25 -7.43 0.00
CA LEU A 150 -22.62 -7.64 0.49
C LEU A 150 -22.79 -9.02 1.16
N ALA A 151 -22.20 -10.06 0.56
CA ALA A 151 -22.26 -11.44 1.07
C ALA A 151 -21.60 -11.64 2.45
N LYS A 152 -20.79 -10.68 2.92
CA LYS A 152 -20.10 -10.77 4.22
C LYS A 152 -20.85 -10.10 5.37
N LEU A 153 -21.93 -9.35 5.09
CA LEU A 153 -22.72 -8.68 6.13
C LEU A 153 -23.53 -9.70 6.96
N SER A 154 -23.89 -9.32 8.20
CA SER A 154 -24.71 -10.16 9.07
C SER A 154 -26.16 -10.24 8.58
N LYS A 155 -26.92 -11.18 9.16
CA LYS A 155 -28.34 -11.39 8.84
C LYS A 155 -29.20 -10.15 9.02
N ASP A 156 -28.80 -9.26 9.92
CA ASP A 156 -29.50 -7.99 10.19
C ASP A 156 -29.56 -7.08 8.97
N TYR A 157 -28.63 -7.25 8.02
CA TYR A 157 -28.57 -6.48 6.78
C TYR A 157 -29.19 -7.19 5.57
N TRP A 158 -29.73 -8.40 5.70
CA TRP A 158 -30.25 -9.16 4.55
C TRP A 158 -31.31 -8.40 3.76
N LYS A 159 -32.26 -7.73 4.43
CA LYS A 159 -33.25 -6.88 3.73
C LYS A 159 -32.61 -5.76 2.90
N VAL A 160 -31.54 -5.16 3.42
CA VAL A 160 -30.79 -4.10 2.71
C VAL A 160 -30.06 -4.71 1.52
N VAL A 161 -29.40 -5.85 1.71
CA VAL A 161 -28.71 -6.59 0.64
C VAL A 161 -29.70 -6.98 -0.45
N ASP A 162 -30.85 -7.57 -0.09
CA ASP A 162 -31.91 -7.98 -1.03
C ASP A 162 -32.39 -6.79 -1.86
N ASN A 163 -32.65 -5.64 -1.21
CA ASN A 163 -33.06 -4.43 -1.91
C ASN A 163 -31.98 -3.90 -2.87
N ILE A 164 -30.70 -4.02 -2.52
CA ILE A 164 -29.59 -3.64 -3.39
C ILE A 164 -29.50 -4.58 -4.58
N ILE A 165 -29.55 -5.91 -4.36
CA ILE A 165 -29.33 -6.89 -5.44
C ILE A 165 -30.53 -7.01 -6.39
N MET A 166 -31.74 -6.73 -5.91
CA MET A 166 -32.96 -6.74 -6.73
C MET A 166 -33.10 -5.46 -7.57
N ASN A 167 -32.20 -4.49 -7.39
CA ASN A 167 -32.18 -3.26 -8.16
C ASN A 167 -30.85 -3.14 -8.93
N GLU A 168 -30.89 -3.55 -10.21
CA GLU A 168 -29.73 -3.51 -11.09
C GLU A 168 -29.08 -2.11 -11.15
N SER A 169 -29.87 -1.03 -11.05
CA SER A 169 -29.33 0.34 -11.09
C SER A 169 -28.48 0.70 -9.87
N ILE A 170 -28.51 -0.08 -8.80
CA ILE A 170 -27.69 0.12 -7.59
C ILE A 170 -26.40 -0.71 -7.65
N ILE A 171 -26.44 -1.91 -8.24
CA ILE A 171 -25.27 -2.79 -8.35
C ILE A 171 -24.31 -2.26 -9.42
N PHE A 172 -24.84 -1.78 -10.55
CA PHE A 172 -24.02 -1.15 -11.56
C PHE A 172 -23.70 0.28 -11.10
N PHE A 173 -22.43 0.56 -10.80
CA PHE A 173 -21.94 1.94 -10.78
C PHE A 173 -22.43 2.63 -12.07
N PRO A 174 -22.98 3.86 -12.02
CA PRO A 174 -23.37 4.53 -13.24
C PRO A 174 -22.13 4.59 -14.15
N SER A 175 -22.25 3.96 -15.32
CA SER A 175 -21.22 4.08 -16.35
C SER A 175 -21.08 5.58 -16.69
N PRO A 176 -19.85 6.07 -16.87
CA PRO A 176 -19.62 7.46 -17.27
C PRO A 176 -20.28 7.80 -18.60
#